data_AF-F4BTW7-F1
#
_entry.id   AF-F4BTW7-F1
#
_cell.length_a   1.000
_cell.length_b   1.000
_cell.length_c   1.000
_cell.angle_alpha   90.00
_cell.angle_beta   90.00
_cell.angle_gamma   90.00
#
_symmetry.space_group_name_H-M   'P 1'
#
loop_
_entity.id
_entity.type
_entity.pdbx_description
1 polymer ?
#
loop_
_entity_poly.entity_id
_entity_poly.type
_entity_poly.pdbx_seq_one_letter_code
_entity_poly.pdbx_strand_id
1 'polypeptide(L)'
;MQSIGEVKLVISKRKKDSTTKYIISTNGSLSLKEILSIYEDRWDIETAHREANQKLGFKDYQLRDKHSIERFIQMVFSVWTAILLWEIDNPPPKDGSKSRTMGDMVDRVKMQAVGETFEFVMTYFNLPVPDGGLLYILKSLGMKI
;
A
#
# COMPACT_ATOMS: atom_id res chain seq x y z
N MET A 1 13.70 -27.77 33.68
CA MET A 1 13.29 -26.41 33.28
C MET A 1 14.20 -26.00 32.14
N GLN A 2 13.71 -25.93 30.89
CA GLN A 2 14.50 -25.45 29.76
C GLN A 2 14.74 -23.94 29.92
N SER A 3 15.98 -23.48 29.72
CA SER A 3 16.27 -22.04 29.75
C SER A 3 15.57 -21.34 28.60
N ILE A 4 15.06 -20.12 28.84
CA ILE A 4 14.17 -19.37 27.93
C ILE A 4 14.93 -18.79 26.70
N GLY A 5 16.22 -19.12 26.53
CA GLY A 5 17.08 -18.56 25.49
C GLY A 5 17.54 -17.13 25.81
N GLU A 6 18.69 -16.74 25.26
CA GLU A 6 19.20 -15.37 25.39
C GLU A 6 18.51 -14.43 24.39
N VAL A 7 18.22 -13.20 24.81
CA VAL A 7 17.60 -12.17 23.97
C VAL A 7 18.33 -10.84 24.12
N LYS A 8 18.24 -9.99 23.09
CA LYS A 8 18.76 -8.61 23.12
C LYS A 8 17.60 -7.64 23.33
N LEU A 9 17.68 -6.83 24.39
CA LEU A 9 16.73 -5.75 24.68
C LEU A 9 17.30 -4.41 24.19
N VAL A 10 16.53 -3.71 23.36
CA VAL A 10 16.81 -2.34 22.92
C VAL A 10 15.79 -1.41 23.56
N ILE A 11 16.27 -0.37 24.25
CA ILE A 11 15.45 0.64 24.89
C ILE A 11 15.62 1.95 24.12
N SER A 12 14.57 2.38 23.42
CA SER A 12 14.55 3.63 22.67
C SER A 12 13.76 4.68 23.44
N LYS A 13 14.43 5.76 23.87
CA LYS A 13 13.80 6.87 24.60
C LYS A 13 13.84 8.13 23.77
N ARG A 14 12.67 8.65 23.41
CA ARG A 14 12.53 9.90 22.67
C ARG A 14 12.50 11.07 23.65
N LYS A 15 13.45 12.00 23.51
CA LYS A 15 13.56 13.18 24.41
C LYS A 15 12.37 14.14 24.32
N LYS A 16 11.75 14.25 23.15
CA LYS A 16 10.70 15.25 22.86
C LYS A 16 9.40 15.02 23.65
N ASP A 17 8.97 13.77 23.78
CA ASP A 17 7.69 13.38 24.36
C ASP A 17 7.85 12.39 25.53
N SER A 18 9.09 12.12 25.95
CA SER A 18 9.44 11.12 26.97
C SER A 18 8.96 9.69 26.67
N THR A 19 8.56 9.40 25.43
CA THR A 19 8.12 8.06 25.04
C THR A 19 9.28 7.09 25.10
N THR A 20 9.08 5.98 25.80
CA THR A 20 10.05 4.88 25.89
C THR A 20 9.47 3.65 25.18
N LYS A 21 10.21 3.10 24.21
CA LYS A 21 9.87 1.86 23.51
C LYS A 21 10.88 0.78 23.88
N TYR A 22 10.36 -0.43 24.10
CA TYR A 22 11.15 -1.63 24.40
C TYR A 22 11.04 -2.58 23.22
N ILE A 23 12.16 -2.92 22.61
CA ILE A 23 12.24 -3.78 21.43
C ILE A 23 13.10 -4.99 21.81
N ILE A 24 12.58 -6.19 21.57
CA ILE A 24 13.27 -7.44 21.91
C ILE A 24 13.62 -8.17 20.61
N SER A 25 14.87 -8.61 20.50
CA SER A 25 15.33 -9.49 19.42
C SER A 25 15.77 -10.83 19.99
N THR A 26 15.27 -11.93 19.41
CA THR A 26 15.77 -13.28 19.66
C THR A 26 17.07 -13.57 18.91
N ASN A 27 17.41 -12.74 17.92
CA ASN A 27 18.69 -12.82 17.23
C ASN A 27 19.71 -11.90 17.92
N GLY A 28 20.61 -12.51 18.69
CA GLY A 28 21.68 -11.83 19.41
C GLY A 28 22.81 -11.28 18.53
N SER A 29 22.94 -11.73 17.27
CA SER A 29 24.01 -11.28 16.38
C SER A 29 23.74 -9.91 15.73
N LEU A 30 22.47 -9.47 15.70
CA LEU A 30 22.10 -8.19 15.07
C LEU A 30 22.62 -6.99 15.86
N SER A 31 23.16 -6.00 15.16
CA SER A 31 23.50 -4.70 15.74
C SER A 31 22.24 -3.94 16.18
N LEU A 32 22.42 -2.93 17.04
CA LEU A 32 21.30 -2.04 17.44
C LEU A 32 20.63 -1.37 16.24
N LYS A 33 21.42 -0.96 15.24
CA LYS A 33 20.91 -0.27 14.05
C LYS A 33 20.04 -1.19 13.21
N GLU A 34 20.44 -2.44 13.03
CA GLU A 34 19.66 -3.44 12.30
C GLU A 34 18.34 -3.75 13.01
N ILE A 35 18.37 -3.93 14.33
CA ILE A 35 17.14 -4.18 15.12
C ILE A 35 16.16 -3.00 14.98
N LEU A 36 16.66 -1.77 15.05
CA LEU A 36 15.83 -0.58 14.88
C LEU A 36 15.28 -0.47 13.45
N SER A 37 16.09 -0.75 12.43
CA SER A 37 15.64 -0.75 11.02
C SER A 37 14.52 -1.77 10.78
N ILE A 38 14.69 -3.00 11.25
CA ILE A 38 13.65 -4.05 11.15
C ILE A 38 12.38 -3.64 11.89
N TYR A 39 12.52 -2.99 13.05
CA TYR A 39 11.38 -2.49 13.79
C TYR A 39 10.69 -1.32 13.09
N GLU A 40 11.42 -0.48 12.37
CA GLU A 40 10.87 0.61 11.55
C GLU A 40 10.08 0.06 10.35
N ASP A 41 10.58 -0.98 9.68
CA ASP A 41 9.90 -1.66 8.56
C ASP A 41 8.53 -2.22 8.96
N ARG A 42 8.30 -2.51 10.25
CA ARG A 42 6.98 -2.92 10.76
C ARG A 42 5.89 -1.89 10.45
N TRP A 43 6.23 -0.60 10.38
CA TRP A 43 5.27 0.48 10.09
C TRP A 43 4.56 0.28 8.74
N ASP A 44 5.17 -0.45 7.81
CA ASP A 44 4.56 -0.79 6.53
C ASP A 44 3.29 -1.62 6.70
N ILE A 45 3.17 -2.44 7.75
CA ILE A 45 1.96 -3.20 8.06
C ILE A 45 0.81 -2.27 8.44
N GLU A 46 1.08 -1.28 9.29
CA GLU A 46 0.06 -0.30 9.72
C GLU A 46 -0.40 0.56 8.53
N THR A 47 0.55 0.93 7.67
CA THR A 47 0.26 1.63 6.41
C THR A 47 -0.58 0.74 5.50
N ALA A 48 -0.21 -0.53 5.31
CA ALA A 48 -0.97 -1.48 4.50
C ALA A 48 -2.41 -1.65 5.00
N HIS A 49 -2.61 -1.78 6.31
CA HIS A 49 -3.95 -1.85 6.90
C HIS A 49 -4.76 -0.55 6.66
N ARG A 50 -4.13 0.62 6.82
CA ARG A 50 -4.80 1.91 6.59
C ARG A 50 -5.23 2.05 5.13
N GLU A 51 -4.33 1.82 4.20
CA GLU A 51 -4.60 1.96 2.77
C GLU A 51 -5.59 0.88 2.28
N ALA A 52 -5.50 -0.36 2.75
CA ALA A 52 -6.48 -1.39 2.42
C ALA A 52 -7.89 -0.99 2.89
N ASN A 53 -8.02 -0.43 4.10
CA ASN A 53 -9.28 0.10 4.62
C ASN A 53 -9.83 1.25 3.79
N GLN A 54 -8.98 2.23 3.42
CA GLN A 54 -9.43 3.46 2.76
C GLN A 54 -9.61 3.29 1.25
N LYS A 55 -8.79 2.47 0.61
CA LYS A 55 -8.68 2.41 -0.85
C LYS A 55 -9.08 1.07 -1.44
N LEU A 56 -9.04 -0.04 -0.70
CA LEU A 56 -9.41 -1.36 -1.23
C LEU A 56 -10.71 -1.91 -0.64
N GLY A 57 -11.47 -1.09 0.08
CA GLY A 57 -12.78 -1.48 0.62
C GLY A 57 -12.71 -2.51 1.73
N PHE A 58 -11.56 -2.62 2.42
CA PHE A 58 -11.35 -3.66 3.43
C PHE A 58 -12.34 -3.56 4.61
N LYS A 59 -12.94 -2.40 4.85
CA LYS A 59 -14.02 -2.18 5.85
C LYS A 59 -15.43 -2.14 5.27
N ASP A 60 -15.56 -2.17 3.95
CA ASP A 60 -16.82 -1.91 3.25
C ASP A 60 -17.51 -3.21 2.81
N TYR A 61 -16.91 -4.37 3.06
CA TYR A 61 -17.54 -5.65 2.76
C TYR A 61 -18.77 -5.87 3.65
N GLN A 62 -19.84 -6.40 3.07
CA GLN A 62 -21.11 -6.70 3.77
C GLN A 62 -21.32 -8.21 3.96
N LEU A 63 -20.25 -8.99 3.84
CA LEU A 63 -20.23 -10.44 4.04
C LEU A 63 -20.37 -10.77 5.52
N ARG A 64 -21.20 -11.77 5.84
CA ARG A 64 -21.45 -12.24 7.22
C ARG A 64 -20.89 -13.62 7.51
N ASP A 65 -20.68 -14.42 6.46
CA ASP A 65 -20.12 -15.76 6.56
C ASP A 65 -18.59 -15.71 6.70
N LYS A 66 -18.03 -16.49 7.63
CA LYS A 66 -16.59 -16.49 7.94
C LYS A 66 -15.74 -16.83 6.72
N HIS A 67 -16.12 -17.85 5.96
CA HIS A 67 -15.33 -18.26 4.79
C HIS A 67 -15.37 -17.21 3.69
N SER A 68 -16.50 -16.54 3.53
CA SER A 68 -16.65 -15.44 2.58
C SER A 68 -15.78 -14.24 2.98
N ILE A 69 -15.73 -13.92 4.28
CA ILE A 69 -14.84 -12.87 4.82
C ILE A 69 -13.37 -13.23 4.60
N GLU A 70 -12.96 -14.46 4.91
CA GLU A 70 -11.60 -14.95 4.69
C GLU A 70 -11.18 -14.84 3.21
N ARG A 71 -12.06 -15.24 2.30
CA ARG A 71 -11.83 -15.12 0.84
C ARG A 71 -11.73 -13.67 0.40
N PHE A 72 -12.58 -12.79 0.93
CA PHE A 72 -12.52 -11.36 0.62
C PHE A 72 -11.18 -10.75 1.06
N ILE A 73 -10.74 -11.05 2.27
CA ILE A 73 -9.43 -10.62 2.78
C ILE A 73 -8.29 -11.10 1.86
N GLN A 74 -8.32 -12.36 1.44
CA GLN A 74 -7.33 -12.92 0.50
C GLN A 74 -7.35 -12.21 -0.85
N MET A 75 -8.53 -11.86 -1.38
CA MET A 75 -8.65 -11.11 -2.62
C MET A 75 -8.06 -9.70 -2.50
N VAL A 76 -8.34 -8.98 -1.40
CA VAL A 76 -7.76 -7.64 -1.17
C VAL A 76 -6.23 -7.70 -1.15
N PHE A 77 -5.65 -8.68 -0.44
CA PHE A 77 -4.19 -8.83 -0.42
C PHE A 77 -3.62 -9.31 -1.75
N SER A 78 -4.36 -10.11 -2.53
CA SER A 78 -3.94 -10.50 -3.87
C SER A 78 -3.87 -9.30 -4.81
N VAL A 79 -4.88 -8.41 -4.77
CA VAL A 79 -4.88 -7.14 -5.53
C VAL A 79 -3.72 -6.25 -5.08
N TRP A 80 -3.48 -6.14 -3.77
CA TRP A 80 -2.34 -5.39 -3.24
C TRP A 80 -1.00 -5.90 -3.79
N THR A 81 -0.77 -7.22 -3.76
CA THR A 81 0.43 -7.83 -4.32
C THR A 81 0.54 -7.61 -5.82
N ALA A 82 -0.56 -7.73 -6.57
CA ALA A 82 -0.55 -7.47 -8.01
C ALA A 82 -0.15 -6.02 -8.34
N ILE A 83 -0.64 -5.04 -7.59
CA ILE A 83 -0.25 -3.62 -7.76
C ILE A 83 1.24 -3.42 -7.46
N LEU A 84 1.77 -4.05 -6.40
CA LEU A 84 3.20 -3.99 -6.09
C LEU A 84 4.05 -4.58 -7.22
N LEU A 85 3.67 -5.74 -7.76
CA LEU A 85 4.37 -6.37 -8.87
C LEU A 85 4.32 -5.49 -10.13
N TRP A 86 3.14 -4.94 -10.45
CA TRP A 86 2.99 -4.05 -11.60
C TRP A 86 3.87 -2.80 -11.48
N GLU A 87 4.00 -2.23 -10.28
CA GLU A 87 4.86 -1.07 -10.05
C GLU A 87 6.36 -1.41 -10.16
N ILE A 88 6.77 -2.61 -9.73
CA ILE A 88 8.15 -3.11 -9.93
C ILE A 88 8.46 -3.19 -11.42
N ASP A 89 7.51 -3.66 -12.23
CA ASP A 89 7.64 -3.75 -13.69
C ASP A 89 7.53 -2.38 -14.39
N ASN A 90 6.90 -1.39 -13.75
CA ASN A 90 6.64 -0.06 -14.30
C ASN A 90 7.16 1.07 -13.38
N PRO A 91 8.48 1.10 -13.11
CA PRO A 91 9.05 2.00 -12.11
C PRO A 91 8.85 3.47 -12.51
N PRO A 92 8.79 4.39 -11.53
CA PRO A 92 8.74 5.82 -11.81
C PRO A 92 9.93 6.28 -12.66
N PRO A 93 9.72 7.28 -13.54
CA PRO A 93 10.82 7.98 -14.20
C PRO A 93 11.83 8.49 -13.15
N LYS A 94 13.12 8.31 -13.39
CA LYS A 94 14.20 8.75 -12.49
C LYS A 94 14.43 10.27 -12.58
N ASP A 95 13.40 11.07 -12.34
CA ASP A 95 13.45 12.54 -12.42
C ASP A 95 13.68 13.24 -11.06
N GLY A 96 13.94 12.46 -10.01
CA GLY A 96 14.09 12.98 -8.65
C GLY A 96 12.76 13.13 -7.89
N SER A 97 11.64 12.68 -8.46
CA SER A 97 10.36 12.55 -7.74
C SER A 97 10.48 11.64 -6.51
N LYS A 98 9.70 11.96 -5.47
CA LYS A 98 9.65 11.15 -4.25
C LYS A 98 9.25 9.70 -4.59
N SER A 99 9.83 8.75 -3.84
CA SER A 99 9.36 7.36 -3.87
C SER A 99 7.85 7.33 -3.65
N ARG A 100 7.12 6.63 -4.54
CA ARG A 100 5.66 6.54 -4.45
C ARG A 100 5.29 5.75 -3.22
N THR A 101 4.29 6.22 -2.50
CA THR A 101 3.65 5.40 -1.47
C THR A 101 2.76 4.37 -2.13
N MET A 102 2.48 3.26 -1.44
CA MET A 102 1.52 2.28 -1.94
C MET A 102 0.12 2.89 -2.16
N GLY A 103 -0.23 3.90 -1.36
CA GLY A 103 -1.45 4.68 -1.59
C GLY A 103 -1.45 5.35 -2.97
N ASP A 104 -0.34 5.95 -3.39
CA ASP A 104 -0.22 6.59 -4.71
C ASP A 104 -0.30 5.57 -5.84
N MET A 105 0.26 4.37 -5.64
CA MET A 105 0.20 3.26 -6.60
C MET A 105 -1.24 2.78 -6.82
N VAL A 106 -2.01 2.61 -5.74
CA VAL A 106 -3.42 2.21 -5.82
C VAL A 106 -4.24 3.26 -6.56
N ASP A 107 -4.05 4.55 -6.28
CA ASP A 107 -4.78 5.63 -6.95
C ASP A 107 -4.47 5.67 -8.45
N ARG A 108 -3.21 5.47 -8.82
CA ARG A 108 -2.77 5.40 -10.22
C ARG A 108 -3.46 4.26 -10.98
N VAL A 109 -3.42 3.04 -10.43
CA VAL A 109 -4.05 1.87 -11.07
C VAL A 109 -5.56 2.06 -11.18
N LYS A 110 -6.22 2.59 -10.14
CA LYS A 110 -7.64 2.93 -10.20
C LYS A 110 -7.95 3.94 -11.29
N MET A 111 -7.17 5.01 -11.37
CA MET A 111 -7.36 6.06 -12.36
C MET A 111 -7.20 5.53 -13.79
N GLN A 112 -6.20 4.67 -14.01
CA GLN A 112 -6.01 4.00 -15.29
C GLN A 112 -7.19 3.10 -15.64
N ALA A 113 -7.63 2.25 -14.71
CA ALA A 113 -8.78 1.37 -14.92
C ALA A 113 -10.08 2.13 -15.22
N VAL A 114 -10.30 3.29 -14.57
CA VAL A 114 -11.43 4.18 -14.87
C VAL A 114 -11.34 4.74 -16.29
N GLY A 115 -10.14 5.17 -16.70
CA GLY A 115 -9.89 5.63 -18.07
C GLY A 115 -10.19 4.55 -19.12
N GLU A 116 -9.64 3.34 -18.93
CA GLU A 116 -9.86 2.19 -19.81
C GLU A 116 -11.35 1.80 -19.87
N THR A 117 -12.04 1.83 -18.73
CA THR A 117 -13.48 1.55 -18.67
C THR A 117 -14.28 2.61 -19.44
N PHE A 118 -13.92 3.88 -19.31
CA PHE A 118 -14.57 4.96 -20.06
C PHE A 118 -14.39 4.80 -21.57
N GLU A 119 -13.15 4.53 -22.01
CA GLU A 119 -12.85 4.29 -23.43
C GLU A 119 -13.63 3.08 -23.96
N PHE A 120 -13.70 1.99 -23.18
CA PHE A 120 -14.50 0.82 -23.51
C PHE A 120 -15.97 1.17 -23.69
N VAL A 121 -16.58 1.90 -22.75
CA VAL A 121 -18.00 2.31 -22.83
C VAL A 121 -18.25 3.20 -24.04
N MET A 122 -17.42 4.21 -24.27
CA MET A 122 -17.56 5.11 -25.43
C MET A 122 -17.49 4.34 -26.75
N THR A 123 -16.52 3.44 -26.86
CA THR A 123 -16.36 2.58 -28.04
C THR A 123 -17.56 1.66 -28.23
N TYR A 124 -18.04 1.03 -27.16
CA TYR A 124 -19.18 0.12 -27.18
C TYR A 124 -20.47 0.79 -27.69
N PHE A 125 -20.66 2.07 -27.37
CA PHE A 125 -21.81 2.86 -27.82
C PHE A 125 -21.56 3.66 -29.11
N ASN A 126 -20.45 3.42 -29.82
CA ASN A 126 -20.05 4.18 -31.03
C ASN A 126 -19.97 5.71 -30.78
N LEU A 127 -19.64 6.11 -29.56
CA LEU A 127 -19.43 7.52 -29.22
C LEU A 127 -17.97 7.93 -29.53
N PRO A 128 -17.73 9.20 -29.87
CA PRO A 128 -16.38 9.68 -30.16
C PRO A 128 -15.50 9.57 -28.92
N VAL A 129 -14.43 8.77 -29.01
CA VAL A 129 -13.38 8.74 -27.99
C VAL A 129 -12.50 9.97 -28.20
N PRO A 130 -12.35 10.86 -27.21
CA PRO A 130 -11.51 12.03 -27.33
C PRO A 130 -10.04 11.64 -27.51
N ASP A 131 -9.32 12.38 -28.35
CA ASP A 131 -7.88 12.19 -28.52
C ASP A 131 -7.16 12.36 -27.18
N GLY A 132 -6.52 11.29 -26.70
CA GLY A 132 -5.85 11.25 -25.39
C GLY A 132 -6.69 10.71 -24.21
N GLY A 133 -7.92 10.23 -24.47
CA GLY A 133 -8.75 9.50 -23.49
C GLY A 133 -9.39 10.37 -22.40
N LEU A 134 -9.97 9.73 -21.39
CA LEU A 134 -10.65 10.41 -20.27
C LEU A 134 -9.69 11.37 -19.53
N LEU A 135 -8.44 10.95 -19.31
CA LEU A 135 -7.46 11.73 -18.58
C LEU A 135 -7.16 13.08 -19.25
N TYR A 136 -7.15 13.10 -20.59
CA TYR A 136 -6.96 14.32 -21.35
C TYR A 136 -8.13 15.29 -21.15
N ILE A 137 -9.38 14.81 -21.16
CA ILE A 137 -10.56 15.64 -20.83
C ILE A 137 -10.46 16.17 -19.41
N LEU A 138 -10.21 15.30 -18.43
CA LEU A 138 -10.21 15.70 -17.03
C LEU A 138 -9.12 16.76 -16.76
N LYS A 139 -7.96 16.67 -17.42
CA LYS A 139 -6.91 17.70 -17.39
C LYS A 139 -7.31 18.98 -18.12
N SER A 140 -7.97 18.90 -19.28
CA SER A 140 -8.41 20.08 -20.03
C SER A 140 -9.52 20.85 -19.33
N LEU A 141 -10.29 20.18 -18.46
CA LEU A 141 -11.27 20.78 -17.55
C LEU A 141 -10.66 21.43 -16.29
N GLY A 142 -9.33 21.44 -16.16
CA GLY A 142 -8.63 22.09 -15.05
C GLY A 142 -8.68 21.34 -13.72
N MET A 143 -9.09 20.06 -13.74
CA MET A 143 -9.03 19.24 -12.53
C MET A 143 -7.58 18.83 -12.26
N LYS A 144 -7.13 19.02 -11.02
CA LYS A 144 -5.86 18.47 -10.55
C LYS A 144 -6.06 16.97 -10.32
N ILE A 145 -5.59 16.17 -11.27
CA ILE A 145 -5.48 14.70 -11.19
C ILE A 145 -4.06 14.35 -10.79
#